data_AF-A0A8X7UA50-F1
#
_entry.id   AF-A0A8X7UA50-F1
#
_cell.length_a   1.000
_cell.length_b   1.000
_cell.length_c   1.000
_cell.angle_alpha   90.00
_cell.angle_beta   90.00
_cell.angle_gamma   90.00
#
_symmetry.space_group_name_H-M   'P 1'
#
loop_
_entity.id
_entity.type
_entity.pdbx_description
1 polymer ?
#
loop_
_entity_poly.entity_id
_entity_poly.type
_entity_poly.pdbx_seq_one_letter_code
_entity_poly.pdbx_strand_id
1 'polypeptide(L)'
;MSSSFNFPRPTTKADDLEDLYKAYGVDRTVVLDLAGTHETPETPILEILAELGLSLTQILPNFLRHLIAFLVRAREEGISFGLSEFRQLVLVKRNQQNPGTFLVSPRLGRHVIEDIPYRDEKWREQFFVFKMDRASMGEFDFSRLPRRWAENIG
;
A
#
# COMPACT_ATOMS: atom_id res chain seq x y z
N MET A 1 -9.92 20.86 12.68
CA MET A 1 -10.95 19.81 12.79
C MET A 1 -10.68 18.81 11.68
N SER A 2 -10.36 17.56 12.01
CA SER A 2 -10.13 16.50 11.03
C SER A 2 -11.47 16.15 10.40
N SER A 3 -11.61 16.23 9.08
CA SER A 3 -12.73 15.56 8.42
C SER A 3 -12.63 14.07 8.73
N SER A 4 -13.74 13.45 9.08
CA SER A 4 -13.82 12.02 9.35
C SER A 4 -13.77 11.28 8.02
N PHE A 5 -12.63 10.67 7.70
CA PHE A 5 -12.37 9.92 6.47
C PHE A 5 -13.13 8.57 6.45
N ASN A 6 -14.45 8.62 6.23
CA ASN A 6 -15.30 7.44 6.11
C ASN A 6 -15.56 7.12 4.63
N PHE A 7 -15.45 5.84 4.26
CA PHE A 7 -15.71 5.39 2.89
C PHE A 7 -17.22 5.23 2.64
N PRO A 8 -17.78 5.73 1.51
CA PRO A 8 -19.22 5.67 1.20
C PRO A 8 -19.77 4.27 0.91
N ARG A 9 -18.94 3.34 0.43
CA ARG A 9 -19.33 1.93 0.13
C ARG A 9 -18.84 0.95 1.22
N PRO A 10 -19.49 -0.21 1.37
CA PRO A 10 -19.12 -1.25 2.34
C PRO A 10 -17.68 -1.76 2.15
N THR A 11 -17.12 -2.33 3.21
CA THR A 11 -15.81 -3.01 3.21
C THR A 11 -15.82 -4.21 2.25
N THR A 12 -14.73 -4.40 1.50
CA THR A 12 -14.53 -5.62 0.68
C THR A 12 -14.13 -6.78 1.57
N LYS A 13 -14.77 -7.94 1.42
CA LYS A 13 -14.46 -9.15 2.20
C LYS A 13 -13.48 -10.06 1.49
N ALA A 14 -12.89 -11.01 2.22
CA ALA A 14 -11.98 -11.98 1.62
C ALA A 14 -12.64 -12.85 0.54
N ASP A 15 -13.91 -13.22 0.72
CA ASP A 15 -14.67 -13.99 -0.28
C ASP A 15 -14.81 -13.22 -1.61
N ASP A 16 -14.97 -11.88 -1.55
CA ASP A 16 -15.02 -11.02 -2.73
C ASP A 16 -13.70 -11.03 -3.51
N LEU A 17 -12.56 -11.23 -2.83
CA LEU A 17 -11.24 -11.29 -3.46
C LEU A 17 -11.02 -12.62 -4.19
N GLU A 18 -11.48 -13.72 -3.62
CA GLU A 18 -11.33 -15.05 -4.23
C GLU A 18 -12.16 -15.18 -5.52
N ASP A 19 -13.35 -14.58 -5.54
CA ASP A 19 -14.19 -14.52 -6.73
C ASP A 19 -13.56 -13.64 -7.82
N LEU A 20 -12.91 -12.53 -7.45
CA LEU A 20 -12.11 -11.73 -8.37
C LEU A 20 -10.92 -12.54 -8.93
N TYR A 21 -10.18 -13.27 -8.10
CA TYR A 21 -9.05 -14.10 -8.57
C TYR A 21 -9.49 -15.17 -9.56
N LYS A 22 -10.61 -15.86 -9.29
CA LYS A 22 -11.19 -16.86 -10.19
C LYS A 22 -11.68 -16.25 -11.50
N ALA A 23 -12.38 -15.11 -11.43
CA ALA A 23 -12.95 -14.44 -12.60
C ALA A 23 -11.87 -13.99 -13.61
N TYR A 24 -10.69 -13.61 -13.11
CA TYR A 24 -9.58 -13.12 -13.94
C TYR A 24 -8.48 -14.16 -14.19
N GLY A 25 -8.64 -15.41 -13.72
CA GLY A 25 -7.69 -16.51 -13.97
C GLY A 25 -6.30 -16.25 -13.37
N VAL A 26 -6.26 -15.65 -12.18
CA VAL A 26 -5.03 -15.19 -11.53
C VAL A 26 -4.61 -16.16 -10.44
N ASP A 27 -3.47 -16.86 -10.59
CA ASP A 27 -2.86 -17.62 -9.49
C ASP A 27 -2.12 -16.69 -8.50
N ARG A 28 -1.50 -15.61 -8.99
CA ARG A 28 -1.03 -14.42 -8.25
C ARG A 28 -0.82 -13.26 -9.23
N THR A 29 -1.46 -12.12 -9.04
CA THR A 29 -1.10 -10.88 -9.75
C THR A 29 -1.31 -9.64 -8.89
N VAL A 30 -0.47 -8.64 -9.15
CA VAL A 30 -0.83 -7.23 -9.00
C VAL A 30 -0.93 -6.71 -10.44
N VAL A 31 -2.14 -6.65 -10.99
CA VAL A 31 -2.41 -5.92 -12.22
C VAL A 31 -3.03 -4.59 -11.82
N LEU A 32 -2.27 -3.51 -12.02
CA LEU A 32 -2.78 -2.15 -11.93
C LEU A 32 -3.31 -1.80 -13.32
N ASP A 33 -4.61 -1.97 -13.55
CA ASP A 33 -5.24 -1.45 -14.76
C ASP A 33 -5.60 0.03 -14.54
N LEU A 34 -4.97 0.89 -15.31
CA LEU A 34 -4.95 2.33 -15.09
C LEU A 34 -5.58 3.05 -16.27
N ALA A 35 -6.90 3.14 -16.22
CA ALA A 35 -7.63 4.07 -17.05
C ALA A 35 -7.36 5.51 -16.56
N GLY A 36 -6.29 6.13 -17.06
CA GLY A 36 -6.02 7.57 -16.87
C GLY A 36 -4.57 7.97 -17.16
N THR A 37 -4.37 8.81 -18.17
CA THR A 37 -3.07 9.15 -18.77
C THR A 37 -2.19 10.14 -18.00
N HIS A 38 -2.43 10.43 -16.71
CA HIS A 38 -1.63 11.46 -16.03
C HIS A 38 -1.04 11.10 -14.66
N GLU A 39 -1.58 10.15 -13.90
CA GLU A 39 -0.97 9.72 -12.64
C GLU A 39 -1.11 8.22 -12.44
N THR A 40 0.01 7.53 -12.57
CA THR A 40 0.11 6.11 -12.27
C THR A 40 0.22 5.95 -10.73
N PRO A 41 -0.45 4.95 -10.12
CA PRO A 41 -0.58 4.73 -8.68
C PRO A 41 0.75 4.41 -8.00
N GLU A 42 1.78 4.08 -8.79
CA GLU A 42 3.15 3.94 -8.32
C GLU A 42 3.64 5.27 -7.72
N THR A 43 3.24 6.42 -8.28
CA THR A 43 3.69 7.73 -7.80
C THR A 43 3.21 7.98 -6.36
N PRO A 44 1.90 7.91 -6.03
CA PRO A 44 1.44 8.06 -4.64
C PRO A 44 2.07 7.07 -3.65
N ILE A 45 2.33 5.83 -4.07
CA ILE A 45 3.01 4.85 -3.21
C ILE A 45 4.41 5.33 -2.85
N LEU A 46 5.18 5.75 -3.86
CA LEU A 46 6.55 6.23 -3.64
C LEU A 46 6.59 7.53 -2.86
N GLU A 47 5.62 8.42 -3.04
CA GLU A 47 5.52 9.66 -2.26
C GLU A 47 5.27 9.37 -0.78
N ILE A 48 4.32 8.49 -0.46
CA ILE A 48 4.05 8.10 0.92
C ILE A 48 5.27 7.42 1.56
N LEU A 49 5.97 6.55 0.82
CA LEU A 49 7.20 5.92 1.31
C LEU A 49 8.34 6.91 1.52
N ALA A 50 8.53 7.84 0.59
CA ALA A 50 9.51 8.90 0.68
C ALA A 50 9.26 9.80 1.89
N GLU A 51 8.01 10.24 2.09
CA GLU A 51 7.63 11.06 3.23
C GLU A 51 7.70 10.32 4.58
N LEU A 52 7.46 9.01 4.59
CA LEU A 52 7.71 8.16 5.76
C LEU A 52 9.19 7.89 6.02
N GLY A 53 10.08 8.23 5.08
CA GLY A 53 11.48 7.87 5.15
C GLY A 53 11.70 6.36 5.09
N LEU A 54 10.84 5.59 4.42
CA LEU A 54 10.95 4.14 4.27
C LEU A 54 11.39 3.73 2.87
N SER A 55 12.30 2.75 2.76
CA SER A 55 12.56 2.12 1.46
C SER A 55 11.48 1.08 1.14
N LEU A 56 11.24 0.85 -0.15
CA LEU A 56 10.28 -0.16 -0.64
C LEU A 56 10.59 -1.57 -0.09
N THR A 57 11.88 -1.89 0.08
CA THR A 57 12.31 -3.21 0.62
C THR A 57 11.99 -3.42 2.10
N GLN A 58 11.60 -2.37 2.82
CA GLN A 58 11.26 -2.44 4.24
C GLN A 58 9.77 -2.64 4.49
N ILE A 59 8.90 -2.43 3.50
CA ILE A 59 7.46 -2.62 3.68
C ILE A 59 7.05 -4.08 3.45
N LEU A 60 6.16 -4.60 4.30
CA LEU A 60 5.57 -5.93 4.14
C LEU A 60 4.43 -5.90 3.10
N PRO A 61 4.03 -7.07 2.54
CA PRO A 61 2.85 -7.14 1.67
C PRO A 61 1.59 -6.60 2.33
N ASN A 62 1.44 -6.78 3.65
CA ASN A 62 0.39 -6.16 4.45
C ASN A 62 0.39 -4.65 4.31
N PHE A 63 1.54 -3.99 4.39
CA PHE A 63 1.64 -2.54 4.21
C PHE A 63 1.16 -2.17 2.80
N LEU A 64 1.74 -2.79 1.78
CA LEU A 64 1.45 -2.48 0.38
C LEU A 64 -0.03 -2.71 0.04
N ARG A 65 -0.60 -3.81 0.51
CA ARG A 65 -2.02 -4.17 0.31
C ARG A 65 -2.95 -3.09 0.83
N HIS A 66 -2.75 -2.64 2.07
CA HIS A 66 -3.58 -1.58 2.65
C HIS A 66 -3.37 -0.26 1.93
N LEU A 67 -2.12 0.10 1.61
CA LEU A 67 -1.81 1.33 0.89
C LEU A 67 -2.49 1.38 -0.48
N ILE A 68 -2.36 0.31 -1.28
CA ILE A 68 -3.04 0.18 -2.58
C ILE A 68 -4.55 0.22 -2.39
N ALA A 69 -5.10 -0.52 -1.42
CA ALA A 69 -6.53 -0.53 -1.16
C ALA A 69 -7.06 0.88 -0.86
N PHE A 70 -6.38 1.65 -0.02
CA PHE A 70 -6.79 3.03 0.26
C PHE A 70 -6.65 3.95 -0.96
N LEU A 71 -5.58 3.80 -1.75
CA LEU A 71 -5.38 4.60 -2.97
C LEU A 71 -6.45 4.33 -4.02
N VAL A 72 -6.75 3.05 -4.29
CA VAL A 72 -7.83 2.65 -5.20
C VAL A 72 -9.15 3.23 -4.69
N ARG A 73 -9.45 3.03 -3.41
CA ARG A 73 -10.68 3.49 -2.79
C ARG A 73 -10.85 5.01 -2.84
N ALA A 74 -9.78 5.76 -2.58
CA ALA A 74 -9.80 7.20 -2.67
C ALA A 74 -10.05 7.68 -4.11
N ARG A 75 -9.42 7.02 -5.10
CA ARG A 75 -9.64 7.31 -6.52
C ARG A 75 -11.09 7.03 -6.96
N GLU A 76 -11.66 5.88 -6.56
CA GLU A 76 -13.06 5.53 -6.83
C GLU A 76 -14.04 6.58 -6.30
N GLU A 77 -13.72 7.18 -5.16
CA GLU A 77 -14.57 8.17 -4.49
C GLU A 77 -14.19 9.62 -4.84
N GLY A 78 -13.20 9.83 -5.71
CA GLY A 78 -12.72 11.16 -6.10
C GLY A 78 -12.08 11.96 -4.96
N ILE A 79 -11.53 11.28 -3.95
CA ILE A 79 -10.93 11.88 -2.76
C ILE A 79 -9.41 11.96 -2.92
N SER A 80 -8.81 13.08 -2.53
CA SER A 80 -7.34 13.20 -2.44
C SER A 80 -6.81 12.35 -1.28
N PHE A 81 -5.72 11.62 -1.53
CA PHE A 81 -5.13 10.72 -0.55
C PHE A 81 -3.61 10.81 -0.55
N GLY A 82 -3.04 11.21 0.58
CA GLY A 82 -1.60 11.25 0.80
C GLY A 82 -1.20 10.69 2.16
N LEU A 83 0.00 11.04 2.64
CA LEU A 83 0.52 10.54 3.91
C LEU A 83 -0.35 10.92 5.12
N SER A 84 -0.91 12.14 5.11
CA SER A 84 -1.78 12.63 6.18
C SER A 84 -2.97 11.69 6.40
N GLU A 85 -3.69 11.37 5.33
CA GLU A 85 -4.87 10.51 5.34
C GLU A 85 -4.45 9.08 5.69
N PHE A 86 -3.33 8.61 5.13
CA PHE A 86 -2.77 7.30 5.46
C PHE A 86 -2.53 7.13 6.97
N ARG A 87 -1.88 8.11 7.63
CA ARG A 87 -1.62 8.10 9.09
C ARG A 87 -2.90 8.18 9.94
N GLN A 88 -3.97 8.76 9.39
CA GLN A 88 -5.27 8.78 10.06
C GLN A 88 -5.98 7.42 9.98
N LEU A 89 -5.74 6.64 8.93
CA LEU A 89 -6.39 5.34 8.73
C LEU A 89 -5.62 4.17 9.35
N VAL A 90 -4.29 4.25 9.43
CA VAL A 90 -3.45 3.14 9.92
C VAL A 90 -2.47 3.54 11.01
N LEU A 91 -2.04 2.54 11.76
CA LEU A 91 -0.84 2.58 12.58
C LEU A 91 0.29 1.87 11.83
N VAL A 92 1.36 2.60 11.51
CA VAL A 92 2.59 1.99 11.00
C VAL A 92 3.36 1.41 12.18
N LYS A 93 3.72 0.13 12.10
CA LYS A 93 4.35 -0.63 13.19
C LYS A 93 5.64 -1.25 12.69
N ARG A 94 6.68 -1.22 13.52
CA ARG A 94 7.90 -2.00 13.29
C ARG A 94 7.61 -3.48 13.50
N ASN A 95 8.09 -4.33 12.60
CA ASN A 95 7.96 -5.76 12.73
C ASN A 95 9.01 -6.30 13.73
N GLN A 96 8.55 -6.87 14.84
CA GLN A 96 9.41 -7.46 15.86
C GLN A 96 10.06 -8.77 15.39
N GLN A 97 9.37 -9.53 14.53
CA GLN A 97 9.88 -10.80 14.01
C GLN A 97 10.94 -10.60 12.93
N ASN A 98 10.92 -9.45 12.25
CA ASN A 98 11.84 -9.13 11.17
C ASN A 98 12.34 -7.69 11.28
N PRO A 99 13.44 -7.47 12.03
CA PRO A 99 14.01 -6.15 12.26
C PRO A 99 14.27 -5.39 10.96
N GLY A 100 13.97 -4.08 10.98
CA GLY A 100 14.15 -3.19 9.82
C GLY A 100 12.97 -3.21 8.86
N THR A 101 11.94 -4.03 9.08
CA THR A 101 10.71 -4.03 8.28
C THR A 101 9.51 -3.44 9.01
N PHE A 102 8.52 -2.98 8.24
CA PHE A 102 7.35 -2.28 8.73
C PHE A 102 6.06 -2.88 8.15
N LEU A 103 5.05 -2.94 8.99
CA LEU A 103 3.70 -3.39 8.68
C LEU A 103 2.70 -2.30 9.08
N VAL A 104 1.47 -2.42 8.61
CA VAL A 104 0.40 -1.52 9.03
C VAL A 104 -0.76 -2.27 9.65
N SER A 105 -1.39 -1.59 10.59
CA SER A 105 -2.60 -2.04 11.25
C SER A 105 -3.64 -0.96 11.02
N PRO A 106 -4.72 -1.23 10.27
CA PRO A 106 -5.85 -0.32 10.21
C PRO A 106 -6.34 0.00 11.62
N ARG A 107 -6.78 1.24 11.82
CA ARG A 107 -7.45 1.64 13.05
C ARG A 107 -8.87 1.07 13.05
N LEU A 108 -9.44 0.92 14.26
CA LEU A 108 -10.78 0.36 14.44
C LEU A 108 -11.81 1.09 13.56
N GLY A 109 -12.61 0.34 12.80
CA GLY A 109 -13.63 0.87 11.88
C GLY A 109 -13.08 1.57 10.63
N ARG A 110 -11.76 1.45 10.34
CA ARG A 110 -11.10 2.04 9.16
C ARG A 110 -10.58 0.97 8.18
N HIS A 111 -11.15 -0.22 8.24
CA HIS A 111 -10.80 -1.31 7.32
C HIS A 111 -11.45 -1.02 5.95
N VAL A 112 -10.65 -1.08 4.88
CA VAL A 112 -11.18 -1.14 3.49
C VAL A 112 -11.35 -2.58 3.04
N ILE A 113 -10.55 -3.49 3.61
CA ILE A 113 -10.63 -4.91 3.34
C ILE A 113 -10.74 -5.67 4.67
N GLU A 114 -11.69 -6.59 4.75
CA GLU A 114 -11.99 -7.48 5.86
C GLU A 114 -11.51 -8.91 5.57
N ASP A 115 -11.40 -9.73 6.61
CA ASP A 115 -11.14 -11.17 6.56
C ASP A 115 -9.81 -11.62 5.90
N ILE A 116 -8.87 -10.71 5.67
CA ILE A 116 -7.53 -11.08 5.20
C ILE A 116 -6.65 -11.53 6.38
N PRO A 117 -5.87 -12.62 6.26
CA PRO A 117 -4.86 -12.95 7.24
C PRO A 117 -3.89 -11.78 7.47
N TYR A 118 -3.73 -11.41 8.74
CA TYR A 118 -2.82 -10.33 9.15
C TYR A 118 -1.33 -10.69 8.95
N ARG A 119 -1.01 -11.99 8.88
CA ARG A 119 0.36 -12.48 8.76
C ARG A 119 0.66 -12.86 7.32
N ASP A 120 1.61 -12.16 6.70
CA ASP A 120 2.19 -12.55 5.41
C ASP A 120 3.38 -13.50 5.62
N GLU A 121 3.10 -14.72 6.10
CA GLU A 121 4.16 -15.71 6.30
C GLU A 121 4.84 -16.06 4.96
N LYS A 122 6.18 -16.12 4.95
CA LYS A 122 7.04 -16.44 3.78
C LYS A 122 7.06 -15.44 2.63
N TRP A 123 6.60 -14.19 2.82
CA TRP A 123 6.58 -13.22 1.73
C TRP A 123 7.93 -13.00 1.03
N ARG A 124 9.04 -13.06 1.76
CA ARG A 124 10.40 -12.90 1.20
C ARG A 124 10.76 -13.99 0.20
N GLU A 125 10.14 -15.16 0.29
CA GLU A 125 10.34 -16.29 -0.63
C GLU A 125 9.46 -16.16 -1.88
N GLN A 126 8.46 -15.28 -1.86
CA GLN A 126 7.39 -15.20 -2.86
C GLN A 126 7.36 -13.88 -3.64
N PHE A 127 8.22 -12.93 -3.29
CA PHE A 127 8.35 -11.64 -3.96
C PHE A 127 9.67 -11.55 -4.73
N PHE A 128 9.66 -10.85 -5.86
CA PHE A 128 10.85 -10.46 -6.60
C PHE A 128 11.03 -8.95 -6.55
N VAL A 129 12.28 -8.51 -6.54
CA VAL A 129 12.65 -7.09 -6.63
C VAL A 129 13.01 -6.76 -8.07
N PHE A 130 12.69 -5.55 -8.51
CA PHE A 130 13.06 -5.04 -9.83
C PHE A 130 13.78 -3.71 -9.68
N LYS A 131 14.50 -3.30 -10.73
CA LYS A 131 15.23 -2.04 -10.75
C LYS A 131 14.24 -0.88 -10.81
N MET A 132 14.37 0.08 -9.90
CA MET A 132 13.65 1.34 -9.97
C MET A 132 14.43 2.34 -10.82
N ASP A 133 13.87 2.70 -11.97
CA ASP A 133 14.38 3.76 -12.83
C ASP A 133 13.24 4.50 -13.54
N ARG A 134 13.58 5.45 -14.41
CA ARG A 134 12.61 6.25 -15.16
C ARG A 134 11.64 5.38 -15.98
N ALA A 135 12.09 4.23 -16.47
CA ALA A 135 11.23 3.33 -17.25
C ALA A 135 10.18 2.64 -16.37
N SER A 136 10.48 2.39 -15.09
CA SER A 136 9.54 1.73 -14.17
C SER A 136 8.69 2.70 -13.35
N MET A 137 9.19 3.89 -13.01
CA MET A 137 8.51 4.82 -12.07
C MET A 137 8.23 6.22 -12.67
N GLY A 138 8.43 6.41 -13.98
CA GLY A 138 8.19 7.69 -14.64
C GLY A 138 9.09 8.82 -14.13
N GLU A 139 8.51 10.01 -13.95
CA GLU A 139 9.22 11.24 -13.54
C GLU A 139 9.39 11.39 -12.02
N PHE A 140 9.17 10.33 -11.24
CA PHE A 140 9.35 10.39 -9.79
C PHE A 140 10.79 10.78 -9.42
N ASP A 141 10.94 11.76 -8.51
CA ASP A 141 12.26 12.16 -8.00
C ASP A 141 12.83 11.10 -7.05
N PHE A 142 13.66 10.20 -7.59
CA PHE A 142 14.34 9.13 -6.85
C PHE A 142 15.24 9.62 -5.70
N SER A 143 15.59 10.90 -5.63
CA SER A 143 16.37 11.44 -4.51
C SER A 143 15.57 11.47 -3.21
N ARG A 144 14.23 11.52 -3.31
CA ARG A 144 13.30 11.48 -2.18
C ARG A 144 13.21 10.11 -1.51
N LEU A 145 13.64 9.04 -2.20
CA LEU A 145 13.56 7.68 -1.66
C LEU A 145 14.79 7.33 -0.83
N PRO A 146 14.60 6.79 0.39
CA PRO A 146 15.70 6.28 1.19
C PRO A 146 16.45 5.16 0.47
N ARG A 147 17.76 5.33 0.34
CA ARG A 147 18.67 4.30 -0.20
C ARG A 147 19.23 3.38 0.89
N ARG A 148 18.96 3.71 2.14
CA ARG A 148 19.36 2.93 3.32
C ARG A 148 18.11 2.60 4.12
N TRP A 149 18.16 1.48 4.83
CA TRP A 149 17.06 1.10 5.69
C TRP A 149 16.93 2.08 6.86
N ALA A 150 15.72 2.56 7.08
CA ALA A 150 15.40 3.37 8.25
C ALA A 150 15.39 2.51 9.51
N GLU A 151 15.98 3.04 10.59
CA GLU A 151 15.94 2.42 11.91
C GLU A 151 14.65 2.77 12.67
N ASN A 152 14.12 3.99 12.44
CA ASN A 152 12.92 4.55 13.06
C ASN A 152 12.10 5.33 12.03
N ILE A 153 10.80 5.48 12.28
CA ILE A 153 9.90 6.36 11.51
C ILE A 153 9.84 7.71 12.21
N GLY A 154 9.95 8.80 11.45
CA GLY A 154 9.79 10.19 11.91
C GLY A 154 8.34 10.68 11.95
#